data_AF-A0A348B0Z5-F1
#
_entry.id   AF-A0A348B0Z5-F1
#
_cell.length_a   1.000
_cell.length_b   1.000
_cell.length_c   1.000
_cell.angle_alpha   90.00
_cell.angle_beta   90.00
_cell.angle_gamma   90.00
#
_symmetry.space_group_name_H-M   'P 1'
#
loop_
_entity.id
_entity.type
_entity.pdbx_description
1 polymer ?
#
loop_
_entity_poly.entity_id
_entity_poly.type
_entity_poly.pdbx_seq_one_letter_code
_entity_poly.pdbx_strand_id
1 'polypeptide(L)'
;MIVSIGLDDHDSPRGGCTTHFLFVLLRKFGLELVDLPYLVRLNPNIPWKTRGNASVRVRVRYEGDLLQLADLIWDETERYVNEVSQGYKYKRSPGLALIDEAFLGQWASRLYESAVTEVVLPEVARKLAAKHGAILRGGRGVIGALASMGFTSPYTYELIFYRRMEKWGTTRVIDEDQIRQLDSFFPLLFYNYDYVKRKPLVQSRGNDPVLMGIRGLSFELLNWIPSVINLHEEIDGYLIYKTNQHSDHHLLKPSSKPYGTIMEECEVNGISSLKGGMYY
;
A
#
# COMPACT_ATOMS: atom_id res chain seq x y z
N MET A 1 10.66 -20.98 10.18
CA MET A 1 10.40 -19.71 10.91
C MET A 1 9.29 -18.93 10.22
N ILE A 2 8.70 -17.93 10.87
CA ILE A 2 7.79 -16.97 10.20
C ILE A 2 8.62 -15.74 9.85
N VAL A 3 8.63 -15.36 8.58
CA VAL A 3 9.41 -14.25 8.06
C VAL A 3 8.46 -13.15 7.61
N SER A 4 8.73 -11.93 8.06
CA SER A 4 8.06 -10.73 7.56
C SER A 4 8.89 -10.11 6.44
N ILE A 5 8.26 -9.87 5.30
CA ILE A 5 8.88 -9.29 4.10
C ILE A 5 8.14 -7.99 3.78
N GLY A 6 8.85 -6.87 3.80
CA GLY A 6 8.33 -5.54 3.47
C GLY A 6 8.90 -5.03 2.16
N LEU A 7 8.07 -4.34 1.36
CA LEU A 7 8.42 -3.80 0.04
C LEU A 7 7.86 -2.39 -0.12
N ASP A 8 8.62 -1.49 -0.75
CA ASP A 8 8.19 -0.13 -1.03
C ASP A 8 8.92 0.49 -2.25
N ASP A 9 8.29 1.49 -2.86
CA ASP A 9 8.82 2.35 -3.93
C ASP A 9 9.20 1.63 -5.24
N HIS A 10 8.45 0.59 -5.62
CA HIS A 10 8.62 -0.16 -6.89
C HIS A 10 7.84 0.44 -8.07
N ASP A 11 6.98 1.44 -7.83
CA ASP A 11 6.08 2.04 -8.83
C ASP A 11 6.75 3.09 -9.73
N SER A 12 6.11 3.45 -10.84
CA SER A 12 6.44 4.67 -11.56
C SER A 12 5.20 5.30 -12.20
N PRO A 13 5.28 6.56 -12.67
CA PRO A 13 4.22 7.16 -13.49
C PRO A 13 3.95 6.41 -14.80
N ARG A 14 4.89 5.59 -15.28
CA ARG A 14 4.78 4.86 -16.55
C ARG A 14 4.06 3.51 -16.39
N GLY A 15 4.18 2.87 -15.23
CA GLY A 15 3.57 1.56 -14.98
C GLY A 15 4.05 0.92 -13.69
N GLY A 16 3.46 -0.24 -13.40
CA GLY A 16 3.69 -0.97 -12.15
C GLY A 16 3.11 -0.27 -10.91
N CYS A 17 3.10 -1.00 -9.81
CA CYS A 17 2.98 -0.44 -8.46
C CYS A 17 3.57 -1.43 -7.44
N THR A 18 3.78 -1.01 -6.19
CA THR A 18 4.32 -1.87 -5.12
C THR A 18 3.41 -3.07 -4.84
N THR A 19 2.08 -2.91 -4.86
CA THR A 19 1.14 -4.02 -4.64
C THR A 19 1.19 -5.02 -5.80
N HIS A 20 1.33 -4.54 -7.04
CA HIS A 20 1.52 -5.41 -8.20
C HIS A 20 2.88 -6.13 -8.19
N PHE A 21 3.95 -5.48 -7.73
CA PHE A 21 5.24 -6.16 -7.56
C PHE A 21 5.12 -7.33 -6.59
N LEU A 22 4.45 -7.13 -5.45
CA LEU A 22 4.18 -8.21 -4.52
C LEU A 22 3.35 -9.33 -5.17
N PHE A 23 2.31 -9.01 -5.94
CA PHE A 23 1.54 -10.00 -6.69
C PHE A 23 2.41 -10.86 -7.63
N VAL A 24 3.30 -10.22 -8.40
CA VAL A 24 4.27 -10.91 -9.27
C VAL A 24 5.19 -11.81 -8.46
N LEU A 25 5.72 -11.30 -7.35
CA LEU A 25 6.64 -12.01 -6.47
C LEU A 25 5.99 -13.28 -5.87
N LEU A 26 4.75 -13.17 -5.37
CA LEU A 26 4.02 -14.29 -4.79
C LEU A 26 3.76 -15.40 -5.82
N ARG A 27 3.40 -15.02 -7.06
CA ARG A 27 3.23 -15.99 -8.15
C ARG A 27 4.53 -16.68 -8.56
N LYS A 28 5.65 -15.96 -8.51
CA LYS A 28 6.95 -16.48 -8.95
C LYS A 28 7.57 -17.44 -7.93
N PHE A 29 7.55 -17.10 -6.65
CA PHE A 29 8.27 -17.85 -5.63
C PHE A 29 7.41 -18.86 -4.85
N GLY A 30 6.08 -18.84 -5.03
CA GLY A 30 5.19 -19.82 -4.37
C GLY A 30 5.31 -19.82 -2.85
N LEU A 31 5.51 -18.65 -2.24
CA LEU A 31 5.73 -18.52 -0.81
C LEU A 31 4.48 -18.93 -0.03
N GLU A 32 4.65 -19.74 1.02
CA GLU A 32 3.56 -20.14 1.89
C GLU A 32 3.15 -18.96 2.80
N LEU A 33 2.05 -18.29 2.45
CA LEU A 33 1.50 -17.19 3.23
C LEU A 33 0.90 -17.70 4.56
N VAL A 34 1.23 -17.00 5.65
CA VAL A 34 0.66 -17.27 6.99
C VAL A 34 -0.59 -16.42 7.25
N ASP A 35 -0.74 -15.31 6.52
CA ASP A 35 -1.86 -14.39 6.60
C ASP A 35 -2.03 -13.65 5.26
N LEU A 36 -3.10 -12.88 5.12
CA LEU A 36 -3.27 -11.95 4.00
C LEU A 36 -2.10 -10.95 3.93
N PRO A 37 -1.72 -10.50 2.72
CA PRO A 37 -0.79 -9.40 2.57
C PRO A 37 -1.34 -8.12 3.21
N TYR A 38 -0.46 -7.23 3.61
CA TYR A 38 -0.82 -5.94 4.19
C TYR A 38 -0.46 -4.82 3.21
N LEU A 39 -1.37 -3.86 3.03
CA LEU A 39 -1.17 -2.61 2.31
C LEU A 39 -1.16 -1.48 3.34
N VAL A 40 0.00 -0.87 3.54
CA VAL A 40 0.22 0.09 4.62
C VAL A 40 0.43 1.49 4.05
N ARG A 41 -0.53 2.39 4.27
CA ARG A 41 -0.40 3.81 3.98
C ARG A 41 0.47 4.48 5.03
N LEU A 42 1.50 5.18 4.58
CA LEU A 42 2.39 5.97 5.42
C LEU A 42 1.93 7.42 5.45
N ASN A 43 2.72 8.32 6.06
CA ASN A 43 2.34 9.71 6.26
C ASN A 43 1.93 10.38 4.93
N PRO A 44 0.68 10.87 4.79
CA PRO A 44 0.18 11.42 3.54
C PRO A 44 0.82 12.76 3.16
N ASN A 45 1.45 13.45 4.11
CA ASN A 45 1.96 14.82 3.94
C ASN A 45 3.41 14.85 3.40
N ILE A 46 4.04 13.70 3.25
CA ILE A 46 5.42 13.58 2.80
C ILE A 46 5.59 14.08 1.35
N PRO A 47 6.53 15.00 1.06
CA PRO A 47 6.62 15.63 -0.27
C PRO A 47 7.31 14.75 -1.33
N TRP A 48 8.19 13.84 -0.92
CA TRP A 48 8.85 12.88 -1.83
C TRP A 48 8.06 11.58 -2.01
N LYS A 49 6.78 11.55 -1.62
CA LYS A 49 5.95 10.35 -1.73
C LYS A 49 5.61 10.01 -3.19
N THR A 50 5.34 8.74 -3.43
CA THR A 50 4.56 8.32 -4.61
C THR A 50 3.08 8.64 -4.38
N ARG A 51 2.24 8.56 -5.42
CA ARG A 51 0.81 8.81 -5.25
C ARG A 51 0.24 7.79 -4.27
N GLY A 52 -0.07 8.25 -3.06
CA GLY A 52 -0.65 7.44 -2.00
C GLY A 52 0.32 6.81 -0.98
N ASN A 53 1.63 7.09 -1.06
CA ASN A 53 2.66 6.72 -0.05
C ASN A 53 2.42 5.36 0.63
N ALA A 54 2.48 4.26 -0.12
CA ALA A 54 2.08 2.95 0.37
C ALA A 54 3.19 1.91 0.23
N SER A 55 3.47 1.22 1.33
CA SER A 55 4.29 0.02 1.36
C SER A 55 3.41 -1.23 1.50
N VAL A 56 4.00 -2.40 1.26
CA VAL A 56 3.32 -3.69 1.45
C VAL A 56 4.14 -4.62 2.31
N ARG A 57 3.45 -5.52 3.02
CA ARG A 57 4.07 -6.57 3.83
C ARG A 57 3.43 -7.92 3.56
N VAL A 58 4.22 -8.99 3.54
CA VAL A 58 3.74 -10.36 3.66
C VAL A 58 4.41 -11.10 4.80
N ARG A 59 3.69 -12.07 5.36
CA ARG A 59 4.17 -12.98 6.39
C ARG A 59 4.19 -14.37 5.79
N VAL A 60 5.36 -15.00 5.77
CA VAL A 60 5.55 -16.28 5.09
C VAL A 60 6.17 -17.31 6.02
N ARG A 61 5.76 -18.57 5.89
CA ARG A 61 6.51 -19.68 6.48
C ARG A 61 7.69 -19.97 5.58
N TYR A 62 8.89 -19.89 6.13
CA TYR A 62 10.12 -20.10 5.38
C TYR A 62 11.14 -20.88 6.20
N GLU A 63 11.83 -21.78 5.52
CA GLU A 63 12.93 -22.59 6.03
C GLU A 63 14.11 -22.41 5.08
N GLY A 64 15.15 -21.71 5.55
CA GLY A 64 16.31 -21.39 4.72
C GLY A 64 17.04 -20.15 5.21
N ASP A 65 18.04 -19.74 4.45
CA ASP A 65 18.83 -18.54 4.72
C ASP A 65 18.06 -17.28 4.28
N LEU A 66 17.88 -16.34 5.22
CA LEU A 66 17.20 -15.07 4.95
C LEU A 66 18.02 -14.16 4.03
N LEU A 67 19.35 -14.23 4.05
CA LEU A 67 20.18 -13.43 3.16
C LEU A 67 19.98 -13.87 1.72
N GLN A 68 19.98 -15.19 1.47
CA GLN A 68 19.69 -15.74 0.14
C GLN A 68 18.29 -15.37 -0.35
N LEU A 69 17.28 -15.46 0.52
CA LEU A 69 15.92 -15.02 0.17
C LEU A 69 15.88 -13.52 -0.15
N ALA A 70 16.57 -12.70 0.63
CA ALA A 70 16.65 -11.26 0.39
C ALA A 70 17.31 -10.95 -0.96
N ASP A 71 18.38 -11.66 -1.32
CA ASP A 71 19.07 -11.48 -2.60
C ASP A 71 18.20 -11.91 -3.78
N LEU A 72 17.49 -13.05 -3.69
CA LEU A 72 16.54 -13.50 -4.71
C LEU A 72 15.40 -12.50 -4.96
N ILE A 73 14.83 -11.94 -3.88
CA ILE A 73 13.79 -10.92 -3.98
C ILE A 73 14.36 -9.61 -4.52
N TRP A 74 15.62 -9.30 -4.20
CA TRP A 74 16.28 -8.11 -4.69
C TRP A 74 16.59 -8.19 -6.19
N ASP A 75 17.03 -9.34 -6.69
CA ASP A 75 17.21 -9.56 -8.14
C ASP A 75 15.89 -9.37 -8.89
N GLU A 76 14.79 -9.87 -8.33
CA GLU A 76 13.45 -9.66 -8.89
C GLU A 76 12.99 -8.20 -8.80
N THR A 77 13.39 -7.49 -7.74
CA THR A 77 13.18 -6.04 -7.61
C THR A 77 13.91 -5.29 -8.72
N GLU A 78 15.19 -5.59 -8.95
CA GLU A 78 15.98 -4.98 -10.02
C GLU A 78 15.36 -5.24 -11.39
N ARG A 79 14.98 -6.48 -11.68
CA ARG A 79 14.30 -6.83 -12.94
C ARG A 79 13.01 -6.02 -13.11
N TYR A 80 12.13 -6.03 -12.12
CA TYR A 80 10.85 -5.35 -12.18
C TYR A 80 11.00 -3.83 -12.34
N VAL A 81 11.89 -3.21 -11.58
CA VAL A 81 12.09 -1.75 -11.61
C VAL A 81 12.76 -1.31 -12.92
N ASN A 82 13.59 -2.14 -13.53
CA ASN A 82 14.21 -1.83 -14.84
C ASN A 82 13.26 -2.08 -16.02
N GLU A 83 12.56 -3.22 -16.03
CA GLU A 83 11.83 -3.70 -17.21
C GLU A 83 10.35 -3.37 -17.17
N VAL A 84 9.71 -3.46 -16.00
CA VAL A 84 8.25 -3.35 -15.85
C VAL A 84 7.84 -1.93 -15.47
N SER A 85 8.29 -1.44 -14.31
CA SER A 85 7.90 -0.09 -13.87
C SER A 85 8.79 1.00 -14.46
N GLN A 86 10.03 0.70 -14.83
CA GLN A 86 11.04 1.69 -15.20
C GLN A 86 11.28 2.74 -14.10
N GLY A 87 11.09 2.36 -12.83
CA GLY A 87 11.11 3.26 -11.67
C GLY A 87 12.40 4.09 -11.56
N TYR A 88 13.56 3.52 -11.87
CA TYR A 88 14.83 4.25 -11.82
C TYR A 88 14.88 5.47 -12.74
N LYS A 89 14.22 5.42 -13.91
CA LYS A 89 14.10 6.59 -14.81
C LYS A 89 13.32 7.75 -14.20
N TYR A 90 12.52 7.47 -13.16
CA TYR A 90 11.70 8.42 -12.43
C TYR A 90 12.20 8.67 -11.00
N LYS A 91 13.50 8.42 -10.75
CA LYS A 91 14.17 8.64 -9.45
C LYS A 91 13.53 7.87 -8.28
N ARG A 92 12.94 6.72 -8.59
CA ARG A 92 12.44 5.78 -7.58
C ARG A 92 13.60 5.07 -6.91
N SER A 93 13.41 4.72 -5.65
CA SER A 93 14.42 4.21 -4.75
C SER A 93 13.83 3.03 -3.98
N PRO A 94 13.62 1.88 -4.65
CA PRO A 94 12.95 0.71 -4.09
C PRO A 94 13.65 0.26 -2.81
N GLY A 95 12.85 -0.36 -1.93
CA GLY A 95 13.35 -0.91 -0.68
C GLY A 95 12.73 -2.26 -0.35
N LEU A 96 13.56 -3.09 0.27
CA LEU A 96 13.23 -4.40 0.77
C LEU A 96 13.67 -4.49 2.23
N ALA A 97 12.83 -5.08 3.06
CA ALA A 97 13.16 -5.45 4.43
C ALA A 97 12.72 -6.89 4.70
N LEU A 98 13.56 -7.68 5.36
CA LEU A 98 13.23 -9.02 5.87
C LEU A 98 13.60 -9.12 7.33
N ILE A 99 12.79 -9.82 8.12
CA ILE A 99 13.10 -10.17 9.50
C ILE A 99 12.34 -11.43 9.92
N ASP A 100 12.97 -12.29 10.73
CA ASP A 100 12.24 -13.32 11.47
C ASP A 100 11.34 -12.64 12.51
N GLU A 101 10.04 -12.95 12.47
CA GLU A 101 9.05 -12.32 13.35
C GLU A 101 9.32 -12.55 14.84
N ALA A 102 10.12 -13.55 15.20
CA ALA A 102 10.60 -13.73 16.57
C ALA A 102 11.37 -12.50 17.10
N PHE A 103 11.92 -11.66 16.22
CA PHE A 103 12.64 -10.42 16.57
C PHE A 103 11.82 -9.14 16.32
N LEU A 104 10.58 -9.26 15.81
CA LEU A 104 9.67 -8.12 15.73
C LEU A 104 9.15 -7.78 17.13
N GLY A 105 9.65 -6.68 17.67
CA GLY A 105 9.23 -6.15 18.96
C GLY A 105 8.51 -4.81 18.82
N GLN A 106 8.27 -4.17 19.96
CA GLN A 106 7.61 -2.86 20.03
C GLN A 106 8.32 -1.76 19.21
N TRP A 107 9.61 -1.94 18.91
CA TRP A 107 10.37 -1.03 18.05
C TRP A 107 9.74 -0.91 16.64
N ALA A 108 9.18 -2.00 16.10
CA ALA A 108 8.57 -2.01 14.78
C ALA A 108 7.27 -1.20 14.78
N SER A 109 6.42 -1.38 15.80
CA SER A 109 5.20 -0.58 15.98
C SER A 109 5.51 0.90 16.17
N ARG A 110 6.55 1.24 16.95
CA ARG A 110 7.00 2.64 17.11
C ARG A 110 7.49 3.22 15.79
N LEU A 111 8.25 2.45 15.00
CA LEU A 111 8.70 2.87 13.67
C LEU A 111 7.51 3.08 12.72
N TYR A 112 6.52 2.20 12.76
CA TYR A 112 5.28 2.34 12.01
C TYR A 112 4.54 3.63 12.38
N GLU A 113 4.28 3.87 13.67
CA GLU A 113 3.66 5.10 14.17
C GLU A 113 4.41 6.35 13.69
N SER A 114 5.74 6.32 13.77
CA SER A 114 6.58 7.39 13.24
C SER A 114 6.40 7.56 11.73
N ALA A 115 6.44 6.47 10.96
CA ALA A 115 6.31 6.53 9.51
C ALA A 115 4.92 7.00 9.02
N VAL A 116 3.86 6.83 9.83
CA VAL A 116 2.51 7.33 9.51
C VAL A 116 2.24 8.76 9.99
N THR A 117 3.01 9.28 10.95
CA THR A 117 2.73 10.60 11.57
C THR A 117 3.81 11.65 11.35
N GLU A 118 5.06 11.27 11.08
CA GLU A 118 6.21 12.16 10.99
C GLU A 118 7.13 11.83 9.80
N VAL A 119 8.19 12.63 9.65
CA VAL A 119 9.26 12.39 8.67
C VAL A 119 10.30 11.46 9.28
N VAL A 120 10.40 10.24 8.74
CA VAL A 120 11.46 9.29 9.11
C VAL A 120 12.63 9.38 8.15
N LEU A 121 13.84 9.43 8.70
CA LEU A 121 15.09 9.45 7.94
C LEU A 121 15.59 8.02 7.63
N PRO A 122 16.20 7.76 6.46
CA PRO A 122 16.73 6.44 6.13
C PRO A 122 17.74 5.90 7.15
N GLU A 123 18.56 6.77 7.75
CA GLU A 123 19.56 6.36 8.75
C GLU A 123 18.90 5.78 10.00
N VAL A 124 17.73 6.29 10.39
CA VAL A 124 16.97 5.77 11.55
C VAL A 124 16.50 4.35 11.26
N ALA A 125 15.91 4.11 10.09
CA ALA A 125 15.45 2.78 9.67
C ALA A 125 16.63 1.78 9.60
N ARG A 126 17.77 2.19 9.03
CA ARG A 126 18.97 1.35 8.94
C ARG A 126 19.58 1.02 10.31
N LYS A 127 19.63 2.00 11.23
CA LYS A 127 20.09 1.76 12.61
C LYS A 127 19.19 0.78 13.36
N LEU A 128 17.87 0.92 13.23
CA LEU A 128 16.91 -0.01 13.83
C LEU A 128 17.05 -1.42 13.25
N ALA A 129 17.17 -1.53 11.93
CA ALA A 129 17.37 -2.81 11.26
C ALA A 129 18.64 -3.52 11.74
N ALA A 130 19.79 -2.82 11.75
CA ALA A 130 21.05 -3.38 12.24
C ALA A 130 20.97 -3.81 13.71
N LYS A 131 20.30 -3.02 14.55
CA LYS A 131 20.12 -3.33 15.98
C LYS A 131 19.26 -4.57 16.22
N HIS A 132 18.27 -4.82 15.37
CA HIS A 132 17.27 -5.87 15.57
C HIS A 132 17.40 -7.05 14.60
N GLY A 133 18.46 -7.08 13.78
CA GLY A 133 18.72 -8.18 12.85
C GLY A 133 17.84 -8.20 11.60
N ALA A 134 17.23 -7.07 11.22
CA ALA A 134 16.50 -6.98 9.96
C ALA A 134 17.47 -6.81 8.79
N ILE A 135 17.26 -7.58 7.73
CA ILE A 135 18.02 -7.48 6.48
C ILE A 135 17.36 -6.43 5.60
N LEU A 136 18.15 -5.47 5.12
CA LEU A 136 17.68 -4.46 4.19
C LEU A 136 18.39 -4.58 2.83
N ARG A 137 17.66 -4.27 1.76
CA ARG A 137 18.22 -3.99 0.43
C ARG A 137 17.58 -2.73 -0.15
N GLY A 138 18.34 -1.99 -0.94
CA GLY A 138 17.85 -0.80 -1.63
C GLY A 138 18.05 0.53 -0.91
N GLY A 139 17.31 1.53 -1.40
CA GLY A 139 17.50 2.94 -1.11
C GLY A 139 16.53 3.48 -0.06
N ARG A 140 15.69 4.44 -0.43
CA ARG A 140 14.78 5.13 0.50
C ARG A 140 13.57 4.28 0.90
N GLY A 141 13.08 3.43 0.01
CA GLY A 141 11.93 2.55 0.26
C GLY A 141 12.13 1.63 1.48
N VAL A 142 13.36 1.45 1.97
CA VAL A 142 13.62 0.66 3.19
C VAL A 142 12.87 1.21 4.41
N ILE A 143 12.55 2.51 4.42
CA ILE A 143 11.73 3.11 5.48
C ILE A 143 10.34 2.48 5.48
N GLY A 144 9.64 2.52 4.34
CA GLY A 144 8.28 2.00 4.26
C GLY A 144 8.22 0.49 4.32
N ALA A 145 9.19 -0.20 3.71
CA ALA A 145 9.35 -1.64 3.83
C ALA A 145 9.47 -2.08 5.30
N LEU A 146 10.39 -1.46 6.06
CA LEU A 146 10.58 -1.80 7.48
C LEU A 146 9.40 -1.36 8.35
N ALA A 147 8.87 -0.15 8.11
CA ALA A 147 7.74 0.38 8.88
C ALA A 147 6.45 -0.43 8.69
N SER A 148 6.21 -0.99 7.50
CA SER A 148 5.04 -1.85 7.24
C SER A 148 4.96 -3.05 8.19
N MET A 149 6.11 -3.52 8.69
CA MET A 149 6.21 -4.64 9.62
C MET A 149 5.60 -4.35 10.99
N GLY A 150 5.55 -3.08 11.40
CA GLY A 150 4.96 -2.66 12.66
C GLY A 150 3.44 -2.51 12.66
N PHE A 151 2.80 -2.56 11.48
CA PHE A 151 1.34 -2.44 11.38
C PHE A 151 0.64 -3.76 11.73
N THR A 152 -0.39 -3.68 12.57
CA THR A 152 -1.18 -4.84 13.00
C THR A 152 -2.68 -4.58 12.92
N SER A 153 -3.18 -3.57 13.64
CA SER A 153 -4.60 -3.23 13.76
C SER A 153 -4.79 -1.79 14.31
N PRO A 154 -6.01 -1.21 14.21
CA PRO A 154 -7.16 -1.67 13.43
C PRO A 154 -6.88 -1.68 11.93
N TYR A 155 -7.55 -2.57 11.20
CA TYR A 155 -7.42 -2.66 9.75
C TYR A 155 -8.79 -2.80 9.09
N THR A 156 -8.87 -2.32 7.86
CA THR A 156 -9.92 -2.64 6.90
C THR A 156 -9.32 -3.56 5.83
N TYR A 157 -10.10 -3.90 4.81
CA TYR A 157 -9.64 -4.71 3.70
C TYR A 157 -9.79 -3.98 2.36
N GLU A 158 -8.88 -4.25 1.43
CA GLU A 158 -8.97 -3.80 0.03
C GLU A 158 -8.68 -4.98 -0.91
N LEU A 159 -9.67 -5.36 -1.73
CA LEU A 159 -9.52 -6.32 -2.83
C LEU A 159 -9.06 -5.57 -4.08
N ILE A 160 -7.88 -5.92 -4.60
CA ILE A 160 -7.28 -5.27 -5.76
C ILE A 160 -7.26 -6.25 -6.94
N PHE A 161 -7.84 -5.84 -8.07
CA PHE A 161 -7.75 -6.55 -9.35
C PHE A 161 -6.63 -5.99 -10.21
N TYR A 162 -5.77 -6.86 -10.74
CA TYR A 162 -4.65 -6.50 -11.60
C TYR A 162 -4.94 -6.81 -13.07
N ARG A 163 -4.64 -5.85 -13.94
CA ARG A 163 -4.79 -5.92 -15.39
C ARG A 163 -3.62 -6.68 -16.00
N ARG A 164 -3.88 -7.45 -17.05
CA ARG A 164 -2.81 -7.97 -17.91
C ARG A 164 -2.02 -6.81 -18.54
N MET A 165 -0.73 -7.03 -18.78
CA MET A 165 0.19 -5.97 -19.20
C MET A 165 -0.22 -5.29 -20.51
N GLU A 166 -0.86 -6.03 -21.42
CA GLU A 166 -1.34 -5.55 -22.72
C GLU A 166 -2.46 -4.51 -22.58
N LYS A 167 -3.14 -4.47 -21.43
CA LYS A 167 -4.22 -3.51 -21.14
C LYS A 167 -3.73 -2.25 -20.44
N TRP A 168 -2.48 -2.18 -20.01
CA TRP A 168 -1.98 -1.00 -19.29
C TRP A 168 -2.02 0.25 -20.16
N GLY A 169 -2.39 1.39 -19.56
CA GLY A 169 -2.55 2.67 -20.26
C GLY A 169 -3.80 2.78 -21.15
N THR A 170 -4.56 1.70 -21.36
CA THR A 170 -5.86 1.76 -22.02
C THR A 170 -6.96 2.18 -21.04
N THR A 171 -8.08 2.69 -21.57
CA THR A 171 -9.26 3.03 -20.78
C THR A 171 -9.78 1.81 -20.01
N ARG A 172 -10.09 2.00 -18.73
CA ARG A 172 -10.71 0.98 -17.88
C ARG A 172 -12.23 1.06 -18.03
N VAL A 173 -12.88 -0.09 -18.13
CA VAL A 173 -14.33 -0.20 -18.19
C VAL A 173 -14.78 -1.05 -17.00
N ILE A 174 -15.67 -0.51 -16.18
CA ILE A 174 -16.26 -1.18 -15.02
C ILE A 174 -17.78 -1.00 -15.05
N ASP A 175 -18.49 -1.99 -14.51
CA ASP A 175 -19.95 -1.95 -14.38
C ASP A 175 -20.35 -1.07 -13.18
N GLU A 176 -20.74 0.17 -13.46
CA GLU A 176 -21.08 1.14 -12.42
C GLU A 176 -22.27 0.69 -11.55
N ASP A 177 -23.29 0.08 -12.16
CA ASP A 177 -24.48 -0.38 -11.44
C ASP A 177 -24.11 -1.51 -10.49
N GLN A 178 -23.22 -2.41 -10.92
CA GLN A 178 -22.70 -3.45 -10.03
C GLN A 178 -21.84 -2.88 -8.89
N ILE A 179 -21.00 -1.86 -9.14
CA ILE A 179 -20.26 -1.20 -8.05
C ILE A 179 -21.24 -0.55 -7.05
N ARG A 180 -22.32 0.06 -7.53
CA ARG A 180 -23.36 0.64 -6.67
C ARG A 180 -24.08 -0.44 -5.85
N GLN A 181 -24.37 -1.60 -6.44
CA GLN A 181 -24.95 -2.75 -5.72
C GLN A 181 -23.99 -3.27 -4.64
N LEU A 182 -22.69 -3.38 -4.93
CA LEU A 182 -21.69 -3.76 -3.94
C LEU A 182 -21.58 -2.72 -2.81
N ASP A 183 -21.60 -1.43 -3.13
CA ASP A 183 -21.56 -0.38 -2.12
C ASP A 183 -22.83 -0.35 -1.23
N SER A 184 -23.96 -0.92 -1.69
CA SER A 184 -25.18 -1.05 -0.88
C SER A 184 -25.05 -2.00 0.31
N PHE A 185 -23.99 -2.84 0.36
CA PHE A 185 -23.65 -3.66 1.54
C PHE A 185 -23.02 -2.84 2.68
N PHE A 186 -23.06 -1.51 2.62
CA PHE A 186 -22.64 -0.64 3.72
C PHE A 186 -23.27 -1.06 5.06
N PRO A 187 -22.50 -1.10 6.17
CA PRO A 187 -21.11 -0.66 6.31
C PRO A 187 -20.05 -1.72 5.98
N LEU A 188 -20.42 -2.93 5.56
CA LEU A 188 -19.47 -4.02 5.32
C LEU A 188 -18.60 -3.78 4.09
N LEU A 189 -19.14 -3.11 3.08
CA LEU A 189 -18.40 -2.53 1.95
C LEU A 189 -18.64 -1.02 1.99
N PHE A 190 -17.59 -0.21 1.77
CA PHE A 190 -17.69 1.24 1.96
C PHE A 190 -16.75 2.01 1.04
N TYR A 191 -17.08 3.28 0.76
CA TYR A 191 -16.30 4.17 -0.10
C TYR A 191 -15.95 3.57 -1.48
N ASN A 192 -16.86 2.77 -2.03
CA ASN A 192 -16.74 2.20 -3.37
C ASN A 192 -17.52 3.03 -4.41
N TYR A 193 -18.55 3.75 -3.98
CA TYR A 193 -19.35 4.63 -4.84
C TYR A 193 -19.62 6.01 -4.21
N ASP A 194 -19.60 7.06 -5.02
CA ASP A 194 -19.97 8.42 -4.61
C ASP A 194 -21.38 8.75 -5.11
N TYR A 195 -22.37 8.75 -4.21
CA TYR A 195 -23.77 9.02 -4.56
C TYR A 195 -24.04 10.49 -4.91
N VAL A 196 -23.19 11.42 -4.46
CA VAL A 196 -23.34 12.84 -4.78
C VAL A 196 -22.84 13.12 -6.19
N LYS A 197 -21.64 12.62 -6.52
CA LYS A 197 -21.04 12.77 -7.85
C LYS A 197 -21.49 11.72 -8.85
N ARG A 198 -22.27 10.73 -8.40
CA ARG A 198 -22.78 9.58 -9.17
C ARG A 198 -21.68 8.92 -9.99
N LYS A 199 -20.65 8.43 -9.29
CA LYS A 199 -19.52 7.75 -9.95
C LYS A 199 -18.84 6.74 -9.04
N PRO A 200 -18.23 5.69 -9.61
CA PRO A 200 -17.36 4.78 -8.87
C PRO A 200 -16.12 5.46 -8.28
N LEU A 201 -15.71 5.01 -7.10
CA LEU A 201 -14.48 5.40 -6.41
C LEU A 201 -13.39 4.31 -6.44
N VAL A 202 -13.74 3.11 -6.91
CA VAL A 202 -12.87 1.93 -6.94
C VAL A 202 -11.87 1.94 -8.10
N GLN A 203 -12.16 2.67 -9.17
CA GLN A 203 -11.38 2.60 -10.41
C GLN A 203 -10.04 3.35 -10.27
N SER A 204 -8.94 2.66 -10.59
CA SER A 204 -7.63 3.32 -10.66
C SER A 204 -7.51 4.23 -11.89
N ARG A 205 -6.60 5.21 -11.83
CA ARG A 205 -6.40 6.19 -12.91
C ARG A 205 -4.94 6.24 -13.34
N GLY A 206 -4.73 6.21 -14.65
CA GLY A 206 -3.40 6.30 -15.27
C GLY A 206 -2.95 4.97 -15.86
N ASN A 207 -1.63 4.80 -15.95
CA ASN A 207 -1.00 3.65 -16.61
C ASN A 207 -0.68 2.49 -15.65
N ASP A 208 -1.13 2.58 -14.40
CA ASP A 208 -0.86 1.58 -13.38
C ASP A 208 -1.56 0.23 -13.68
N PRO A 209 -1.09 -0.87 -13.07
CA PRO A 209 -1.63 -2.21 -13.29
C PRO A 209 -2.99 -2.46 -12.64
N VAL A 210 -3.53 -1.55 -11.82
CA VAL A 210 -4.75 -1.82 -11.06
C VAL A 210 -5.96 -1.52 -11.93
N LEU A 211 -6.89 -2.46 -12.04
CA LEU A 211 -8.21 -2.24 -12.63
C LEU A 211 -9.08 -1.45 -11.65
N MET A 212 -9.29 -2.04 -10.47
CA MET A 212 -10.07 -1.45 -9.39
C MET A 212 -9.66 -2.01 -8.03
N GLY A 213 -9.93 -1.24 -6.98
CA GLY A 213 -9.79 -1.63 -5.58
C GLY A 213 -11.13 -1.51 -4.84
N ILE A 214 -11.67 -2.61 -4.33
CA ILE A 214 -12.93 -2.64 -3.57
C ILE A 214 -12.62 -2.73 -2.08
N ARG A 215 -13.22 -1.85 -1.29
CA ARG A 215 -12.91 -1.66 0.13
C ARG A 215 -14.05 -2.14 1.02
N GLY A 216 -13.69 -2.68 2.18
CA GLY A 216 -14.66 -3.19 3.13
C GLY A 216 -14.10 -3.61 4.48
N LEU A 217 -15.01 -4.00 5.37
CA LEU A 217 -14.76 -4.59 6.68
C LEU A 217 -14.92 -6.12 6.69
N SER A 218 -15.66 -6.70 5.73
CA SER A 218 -15.85 -8.15 5.64
C SER A 218 -14.90 -8.78 4.64
N PHE A 219 -14.06 -9.70 5.12
CA PHE A 219 -13.22 -10.53 4.27
C PHE A 219 -14.07 -11.46 3.40
N GLU A 220 -15.13 -12.03 3.95
CA GLU A 220 -16.00 -13.00 3.30
C GLU A 220 -16.66 -12.41 2.05
N LEU A 221 -17.21 -11.19 2.17
CA LEU A 221 -17.78 -10.48 1.03
C LEU A 221 -16.71 -10.20 -0.03
N LEU A 222 -15.54 -9.68 0.36
CA LEU A 222 -14.47 -9.41 -0.59
C LEU A 222 -13.95 -10.70 -1.26
N ASN A 223 -13.91 -11.83 -0.56
CA ASN A 223 -13.49 -13.11 -1.11
C ASN A 223 -14.53 -13.72 -2.07
N TRP A 224 -15.81 -13.37 -1.90
CA TRP A 224 -16.88 -13.78 -2.81
C TRP A 224 -16.92 -12.97 -4.11
N ILE A 225 -16.61 -11.67 -4.06
CA ILE A 225 -16.71 -10.74 -5.20
C ILE A 225 -16.04 -11.25 -6.49
N PRO A 226 -14.81 -11.79 -6.49
CA PRO A 226 -14.17 -12.30 -7.71
C PRO A 226 -14.99 -13.34 -8.48
N SER A 227 -15.90 -14.06 -7.81
CA SER A 227 -16.76 -15.07 -8.43
C SER A 227 -18.03 -14.52 -9.11
N VAL A 228 -18.40 -13.27 -8.82
CA VAL A 228 -19.66 -12.67 -9.28
C VAL A 228 -19.49 -11.34 -10.01
N ILE A 229 -18.33 -10.70 -9.86
CA ILE A 229 -18.09 -9.39 -10.46
C ILE A 229 -17.94 -9.51 -11.98
N ASN A 230 -18.63 -8.63 -12.69
CA ASN A 230 -18.61 -8.55 -14.14
C ASN A 230 -17.41 -7.69 -14.57
N LEU A 231 -16.44 -8.33 -15.23
CA LEU A 231 -15.22 -7.69 -15.70
C LEU A 231 -15.27 -7.59 -17.21
N HIS A 232 -15.10 -6.37 -17.74
CA HIS A 232 -15.06 -6.11 -19.18
C HIS A 232 -13.69 -6.37 -19.83
N GLU A 233 -12.75 -6.91 -19.05
CA GLU A 233 -11.45 -7.35 -19.53
C GLU A 233 -10.95 -8.53 -18.71
N GLU A 234 -10.09 -9.35 -19.31
CA GLU A 234 -9.39 -10.40 -18.59
C GLU A 234 -8.36 -9.80 -17.62
N ILE A 235 -8.45 -10.20 -16.36
CA ILE A 235 -7.48 -9.84 -15.33
C ILE A 235 -6.28 -10.79 -15.36
N ASP A 236 -5.15 -10.32 -14.84
CA ASP A 236 -4.01 -11.17 -14.54
C ASP A 236 -4.19 -11.90 -13.20
N GLY A 237 -4.91 -11.27 -12.27
CA GLY A 237 -5.30 -11.86 -10.99
C GLY A 237 -5.79 -10.80 -10.01
N TYR A 238 -5.93 -11.19 -8.75
CA TYR A 238 -6.33 -10.30 -7.66
C TYR A 238 -5.67 -10.69 -6.34
N LEU A 239 -5.61 -9.75 -5.40
CA LEU A 239 -5.20 -9.98 -4.01
C LEU A 239 -6.09 -9.19 -3.06
N ILE A 240 -6.37 -9.78 -1.89
CA ILE A 240 -7.05 -9.09 -0.79
C ILE A 240 -6.00 -8.68 0.23
N TYR A 241 -5.98 -7.40 0.58
CA TYR A 241 -5.05 -6.83 1.54
C TYR A 241 -5.75 -6.46 2.85
N LYS A 242 -5.06 -6.66 3.98
CA LYS A 242 -5.35 -5.93 5.22
C LYS A 242 -4.71 -4.54 5.13
N THR A 243 -5.43 -3.48 5.50
CA THR A 243 -4.93 -2.11 5.31
C THR A 243 -5.32 -1.16 6.44
N ASN A 244 -4.48 -0.14 6.67
CA ASN A 244 -4.76 0.97 7.60
C ASN A 244 -5.50 2.14 6.92
N GLN A 245 -6.04 1.93 5.71
CA GLN A 245 -6.92 2.90 5.08
C GLN A 245 -8.21 3.03 5.90
N HIS A 246 -8.68 4.27 6.06
CA HIS A 246 -9.92 4.60 6.76
C HIS A 246 -9.92 4.21 8.26
N SER A 247 -8.75 4.24 8.89
CA SER A 247 -8.59 3.97 10.33
C SER A 247 -7.82 5.06 11.07
N ASP A 248 -7.65 6.24 10.47
CA ASP A 248 -7.07 7.43 11.11
C ASP A 248 -5.67 7.24 11.74
N HIS A 249 -4.87 6.28 11.27
CA HIS A 249 -3.53 6.05 11.83
C HIS A 249 -2.59 7.25 11.67
N HIS A 250 -2.84 8.12 10.69
CA HIS A 250 -2.11 9.38 10.51
C HIS A 250 -2.38 10.41 11.63
N LEU A 251 -3.35 10.15 12.50
CA LEU A 251 -3.74 10.94 13.68
C LEU A 251 -3.28 10.32 15.00
N LEU A 252 -2.48 9.24 14.99
CA LEU A 252 -1.96 8.62 16.23
C LEU A 252 -1.10 9.59 17.07
N LYS A 253 -0.43 10.53 16.41
CA LYS A 253 0.41 11.57 17.00
C LYS A 253 0.17 12.89 16.27
N PRO A 254 -0.95 13.59 16.55
CA PRO A 254 -1.24 14.84 15.89
C PRO A 254 -0.12 15.86 16.16
N SER A 255 0.24 16.64 15.15
CA SER A 255 1.30 17.64 15.25
C SER A 255 1.06 18.80 14.31
N SER A 256 1.23 20.02 14.84
CA SER A 256 1.22 21.27 14.08
C SER A 256 2.55 21.56 13.35
N LYS A 257 3.55 20.67 13.48
CA LYS A 257 4.81 20.80 12.75
C LYS A 257 4.59 20.54 11.25
N PRO A 258 5.45 21.09 10.37
CA PRO A 258 5.41 20.76 8.95
C PRO A 258 5.39 19.25 8.71
N TYR A 259 4.52 18.82 7.79
CA TYR A 259 4.27 17.41 7.45
C TYR A 259 3.58 16.56 8.54
N GLY A 260 3.13 17.17 9.63
CA GLY A 260 2.21 16.56 10.60
C GLY A 260 0.75 16.71 10.18
N THR A 261 -0.12 15.92 10.82
CA THR A 261 -1.58 16.12 10.75
C THR A 261 -2.05 16.69 12.07
N ILE A 262 -2.91 17.70 12.03
CA ILE A 262 -3.46 18.35 13.23
C ILE A 262 -4.92 17.91 13.44
N MET A 263 -5.34 17.81 14.70
CA MET A 263 -6.72 17.62 15.11
C MET A 263 -6.96 18.52 16.31
N GLU A 264 -7.71 19.60 16.10
CA GLU A 264 -7.98 20.64 17.09
C GLU A 264 -9.42 21.14 16.92
N GLU A 265 -10.04 21.52 18.04
CA GLU A 265 -11.31 22.25 18.04
C GLU A 265 -11.02 23.76 18.00
N CYS A 266 -11.72 24.50 17.14
CA CYS A 266 -11.50 25.93 16.98
C CYS A 266 -12.80 26.71 16.76
N GLU A 267 -12.77 28.01 17.06
CA GLU A 267 -13.86 28.95 16.76
C GLU A 267 -13.62 29.61 15.40
N VAL A 268 -14.63 29.58 14.53
CA VAL A 268 -14.55 30.19 13.20
C VAL A 268 -14.85 31.69 13.32
N ASN A 269 -13.80 32.51 13.31
CA ASN A 269 -13.90 33.97 13.43
C ASN A 269 -14.33 34.68 12.14
N GLY A 270 -14.31 34.00 10.99
CA GLY A 270 -14.69 34.54 9.70
C GLY A 270 -14.36 33.60 8.56
N ILE A 271 -14.93 33.85 7.37
CA ILE A 271 -14.65 33.09 6.15
C ILE A 271 -14.31 34.09 5.05
N SER A 272 -13.12 33.96 4.47
CA SER A 272 -12.63 34.79 3.36
C SER A 272 -12.38 33.94 2.12
N SER A 273 -12.82 34.42 0.96
CA SER A 273 -12.52 33.78 -0.31
C SER A 273 -11.21 34.31 -0.89
N LEU A 274 -10.31 33.42 -1.28
CA LEU A 274 -9.06 33.73 -1.97
C LEU A 274 -9.15 33.36 -3.46
N LYS A 275 -8.28 33.96 -4.27
CA LYS A 275 -8.18 33.66 -5.70
C LYS A 275 -7.90 32.17 -5.92
N GLY A 276 -8.62 31.56 -6.87
CA GLY A 276 -8.55 30.12 -7.14
C GLY A 276 -9.60 29.28 -6.42
N GLY A 277 -10.59 29.91 -5.77
CA GLY A 277 -11.69 29.21 -5.10
C GLY A 277 -11.28 28.58 -3.76
N MET A 278 -10.21 29.09 -3.15
CA MET A 278 -9.78 28.69 -1.81
C MET A 278 -10.55 29.51 -0.77
N TYR A 279 -10.88 28.89 0.36
CA TYR A 279 -11.49 29.55 1.50
C TYR A 279 -10.51 29.49 2.67
N TYR A 280 -10.37 30.60 3.37
CA TYR A 280 -9.58 30.73 4.59
C TYR A 280 -10.47 31.25 5.72
#